data_AF-A0A428PHC3-F1
#
_entry.id   AF-A0A428PHC3-F1
#
_cell.length_a   1.000
_cell.length_b   1.000
_cell.length_c   1.000
_cell.angle_alpha   90.00
_cell.angle_beta   90.00
_cell.angle_gamma   90.00
#
_symmetry.space_group_name_H-M   'P 1'
#
loop_
_entity.id
_entity.type
_entity.pdbx_description
1 polymer ?
#
loop_
_entity_poly.entity_id
_entity_poly.type
_entity_poly.pdbx_seq_one_letter_code
_entity_poly.pdbx_strand_id
1 'polypeptide(L)'
;MRVDPCFFCGRPSYPSKGITFVRNDGKSFRFCRSKCHRNFKMKRNPRSLRWTKASRVKAGKEMVCDSTLLFGARRNVPERYNRDLVEKTIVAMKRISEIRARRERVFYKKRMAGKRARELAQARKLVSENEHLLPRLRGSEIKRLKEANAEAGMEVEEEELVAKKHEIKAFGGEARRVKIQVPGESSDDGEDDDGQDEIRDEEMEVY
;
A
#
# COMPACT_ATOMS: atom_id res chain seq x y z
N MET A 1 3.62 -23.82 17.57
CA MET A 1 3.41 -23.89 16.10
C MET A 1 4.13 -22.71 15.43
N ARG A 2 4.94 -22.92 14.38
CA ARG A 2 5.74 -21.85 13.75
C ARG A 2 5.26 -21.54 12.33
N VAL A 3 5.17 -20.25 11.99
CA VAL A 3 4.92 -19.78 10.63
C VAL A 3 6.26 -19.36 10.02
N ASP A 4 6.69 -20.09 9.00
CA ASP A 4 7.97 -19.81 8.34
C ASP A 4 7.76 -18.99 7.06
N PRO A 5 8.68 -18.05 6.74
CA PRO A 5 8.64 -17.37 5.47
C PRO A 5 9.01 -18.34 4.34
N CYS A 6 8.27 -18.29 3.24
CA CYS A 6 8.65 -19.01 2.04
C CYS A 6 9.94 -18.45 1.45
N PHE A 7 10.88 -19.33 1.11
CA PHE A 7 12.18 -18.98 0.56
C PHE A 7 12.10 -18.12 -0.71
N PHE A 8 11.10 -18.36 -1.57
CA PHE A 8 10.99 -17.71 -2.87
C PHE A 8 10.07 -16.48 -2.85
N CYS A 9 8.85 -16.65 -2.34
CA CYS A 9 7.82 -15.62 -2.37
C CYS A 9 7.96 -14.62 -1.22
N GLY A 10 8.56 -15.03 -0.09
CA GLY A 10 8.58 -14.26 1.16
C GLY A 10 7.24 -14.17 1.88
N ARG A 11 6.19 -14.87 1.39
CA ARG A 11 4.90 -14.96 2.08
C ARG A 11 4.96 -15.97 3.24
N PRO A 12 4.12 -15.82 4.27
CA PRO A 12 4.00 -16.82 5.33
C PRO A 12 3.59 -18.18 4.77
N SER A 13 4.24 -19.24 5.25
CA SER A 13 3.90 -20.62 5.01
C SER A 13 3.38 -21.21 6.33
N TYR A 14 2.07 -21.40 6.40
CA TYR A 14 1.47 -22.07 7.55
C TYR A 14 1.88 -23.55 7.59
N PRO A 15 1.85 -24.17 8.77
CA PRO A 15 2.01 -25.62 8.91
C PRO A 15 0.98 -26.37 8.07
N SER A 16 1.29 -27.63 7.73
CA SER A 16 0.57 -28.48 6.76
C SER A 16 0.42 -27.94 5.33
N LYS A 17 0.78 -26.68 5.05
CA LYS A 17 0.77 -26.08 3.71
C LYS A 17 2.17 -25.98 3.12
N GLY A 18 2.23 -26.13 1.80
CA GLY A 18 3.44 -25.94 1.02
C GLY A 18 4.26 -27.21 0.83
N ILE A 19 5.50 -27.04 0.39
CA ILE A 19 6.46 -28.12 0.15
C ILE A 19 7.78 -27.72 0.79
N THR A 20 8.44 -28.66 1.48
CA THR A 20 9.79 -28.46 2.01
C THR A 20 10.76 -29.29 1.19
N PHE A 21 11.78 -28.65 0.63
CA PHE A 21 12.88 -29.31 -0.08
C PHE A 21 14.13 -29.25 0.79
N VAL A 22 14.70 -30.41 1.11
CA VAL A 22 15.95 -30.50 1.85
C VAL A 22 17.06 -30.79 0.85
N ARG A 23 18.07 -29.93 0.81
CA ARG A 23 19.27 -30.11 -0.01
C ARG A 23 20.33 -30.88 0.78
N ASN A 24 21.21 -31.59 0.07
CA ASN A 24 22.29 -32.40 0.66
C ASN A 24 23.16 -31.64 1.69
N ASP A 25 23.34 -30.32 1.54
CA ASP A 25 24.04 -29.46 2.53
C ASP A 25 23.31 -29.30 3.88
N GLY A 26 22.24 -30.04 4.14
CA GLY A 26 21.38 -29.91 5.32
C GLY A 26 20.47 -28.66 5.28
N LYS A 27 20.45 -27.90 4.18
CA LYS A 27 19.62 -26.68 4.05
C LYS A 27 18.18 -27.04 3.67
N SER A 28 17.24 -26.64 4.53
CA SER A 28 15.81 -26.77 4.27
C SER A 28 15.24 -25.52 3.59
N PHE A 29 14.60 -25.69 2.43
CA PHE A 29 13.89 -24.65 1.71
C PHE A 29 12.38 -24.89 1.79
N ARG A 30 11.65 -23.99 2.45
CA ARG A 30 10.18 -24.08 2.55
C ARG A 30 9.50 -23.20 1.50
N PHE A 31 8.51 -23.76 0.80
CA PHE A 31 7.79 -23.09 -0.27
C PHE A 31 6.29 -22.96 0.03
N CYS A 32 5.75 -21.76 -0.17
CA CYS A 32 4.33 -21.44 0.05
C CYS A 32 3.39 -22.22 -0.91
N ARG A 33 3.79 -22.42 -2.17
CA ARG A 33 2.97 -23.01 -3.25
C ARG A 33 3.84 -23.71 -4.31
N SER A 34 3.24 -24.59 -5.12
CA SER A 34 3.90 -25.27 -6.25
C SER A 34 4.55 -24.30 -7.24
N LYS A 35 3.96 -23.11 -7.47
CA LYS A 35 4.56 -22.02 -8.28
C LYS A 35 5.98 -21.66 -7.82
N CYS A 36 6.19 -21.54 -6.51
CA CYS A 36 7.48 -21.17 -5.94
C CYS A 36 8.49 -22.31 -6.08
N HIS A 37 8.04 -23.53 -5.81
CA HIS A 37 8.85 -24.74 -5.94
C HIS A 37 9.29 -24.97 -7.39
N ARG A 38 8.38 -24.83 -8.37
CA ARG A 38 8.72 -24.93 -9.80
C ARG A 38 9.72 -23.86 -10.24
N ASN A 39 9.53 -22.62 -9.83
CA ASN A 39 10.49 -21.54 -10.16
C ASN A 39 11.88 -21.78 -9.53
N PHE A 40 11.92 -22.34 -8.33
CA PHE A 40 13.17 -22.75 -7.68
C PHE A 40 13.86 -23.89 -8.44
N LYS A 41 13.11 -24.91 -8.87
CA LYS A 41 13.62 -26.00 -9.72
C LYS A 41 14.16 -25.48 -11.06
N MET A 42 13.48 -24.50 -11.66
CA MET A 42 13.93 -23.79 -12.86
C MET A 42 15.11 -22.82 -12.60
N LYS A 43 15.68 -22.80 -11.38
CA LYS A 43 16.80 -21.94 -10.99
C LYS A 43 16.56 -20.45 -11.25
N ARG A 44 15.30 -19.99 -11.24
CA ARG A 44 14.97 -18.58 -11.42
C ARG A 44 15.40 -17.79 -10.19
N ASN A 45 16.02 -16.63 -10.40
CA ASN A 45 16.41 -15.74 -9.31
C ASN A 45 15.20 -15.00 -8.73
N PRO A 46 14.85 -15.14 -7.44
CA PRO A 46 13.72 -14.42 -6.86
C PRO A 46 13.89 -12.89 -6.91
N ARG A 47 15.12 -12.36 -6.96
CA ARG A 47 15.38 -10.92 -7.05
C ARG A 47 15.00 -10.31 -8.40
N SER A 48 15.00 -11.10 -9.48
CA SER A 48 14.63 -10.59 -10.81
C SER A 48 13.11 -10.59 -11.03
N LEU A 49 12.37 -11.50 -10.39
CA LEU A 49 10.92 -11.65 -10.54
C LEU A 49 10.11 -10.59 -9.77
N ARG A 50 9.44 -9.70 -10.51
CA ARG A 50 8.77 -8.49 -9.97
C ARG A 50 7.75 -8.72 -8.83
N TRP A 51 7.14 -9.90 -8.75
CA TRP A 51 6.08 -10.21 -7.79
C TRP A 51 6.58 -10.70 -6.43
N THR A 52 7.87 -11.05 -6.31
CA THR A 52 8.44 -11.54 -5.04
C THR A 52 8.74 -10.38 -4.09
N LYS A 53 8.74 -10.66 -2.79
CA LYS A 53 9.21 -9.69 -1.78
C LYS A 53 10.67 -9.29 -1.99
N ALA A 54 11.54 -10.25 -2.32
CA ALA A 54 12.95 -9.99 -2.60
C ALA A 54 13.19 -9.00 -3.75
N SER A 55 12.41 -9.10 -4.84
CA SER A 55 12.51 -8.15 -5.96
C SER A 55 12.00 -6.77 -5.58
N ARG A 56 10.93 -6.70 -4.79
CA ARG A 56 10.37 -5.43 -4.29
C ARG A 56 11.34 -4.71 -3.37
N VAL A 57 12.00 -5.43 -2.45
CA VAL A 57 13.07 -4.90 -1.59
C VAL A 57 14.23 -4.36 -2.43
N LYS A 58 14.74 -5.15 -3.39
CA LYS A 58 15.82 -4.70 -4.29
C LYS A 58 15.45 -3.44 -5.09
N ALA A 59 14.19 -3.34 -5.51
CA ALA A 59 13.68 -2.22 -6.30
C ALA A 59 13.23 -1.01 -5.45
N GLY A 60 13.46 -1.00 -4.13
CA GLY A 60 13.04 0.10 -3.25
C GLY A 60 11.52 0.25 -3.13
N LYS A 61 10.76 -0.83 -3.35
CA LYS A 61 9.29 -0.83 -3.27
C LYS A 61 8.74 -1.16 -1.89
N GLU A 62 9.61 -1.53 -0.94
CA GLU A 62 9.28 -1.83 0.45
C GLU A 62 10.23 -1.09 1.39
N MET A 63 9.77 -0.84 2.60
CA MET A 63 10.57 -0.27 3.68
C MET A 63 11.49 -1.36 4.24
N VAL A 64 12.81 -1.12 4.28
CA VAL A 64 13.82 -2.10 4.68
C VAL A 64 14.53 -1.73 5.97
N CYS A 65 14.83 -0.44 6.16
CA CYS A 65 15.57 0.07 7.31
C CYS A 65 14.61 0.77 8.28
N ASP A 66 13.86 0.00 9.07
CA ASP A 66 12.92 0.54 10.06
C ASP A 66 13.06 -0.17 11.41
N SER A 67 12.90 0.60 12.50
CA SER A 67 13.04 0.07 13.85
C SER A 67 11.97 -0.98 14.19
N THR A 68 10.79 -0.92 13.58
CA THR A 68 9.72 -1.92 13.81
C THR A 68 10.12 -3.32 13.32
N LEU A 69 11.01 -3.43 12.34
CA LEU A 69 11.44 -4.71 11.77
C LEU A 69 12.40 -5.48 12.67
N LEU A 70 13.10 -4.79 13.59
CA LEU A 70 14.04 -5.42 14.53
C LEU A 70 13.34 -6.37 15.50
N PHE A 71 12.07 -6.11 15.84
CA PHE A 71 11.28 -6.98 16.71
C PHE A 71 10.94 -8.34 16.10
N GLY A 72 11.12 -8.53 14.79
CA GLY A 72 10.94 -9.80 14.08
C GLY A 72 12.13 -10.75 14.13
N ALA A 73 13.17 -10.44 14.92
CA ALA A 73 14.39 -11.25 15.02
C ALA A 73 14.15 -12.64 15.64
N ARG A 74 14.93 -13.63 15.19
CA ARG A 74 14.93 -14.98 15.79
C ARG A 74 15.74 -14.96 17.09
N ARG A 75 15.11 -15.33 18.21
CA ARG A 75 15.79 -15.52 19.50
C ARG A 75 16.28 -16.97 19.61
N ASN A 76 17.58 -17.13 19.86
CA ASN A 76 18.20 -18.45 20.07
C ASN A 76 18.32 -18.82 21.55
N VAL A 77 18.30 -17.83 22.44
CA VAL A 77 18.30 -18.01 23.89
C VAL A 77 16.86 -17.95 24.39
N PRO A 78 16.34 -19.01 25.03
CA PRO A 78 15.04 -18.97 25.67
C PRO A 78 15.10 -18.24 27.01
N GLU A 79 14.05 -17.52 27.35
CA GLU A 79 13.83 -16.96 28.68
C GLU A 79 12.86 -17.85 29.45
N ARG A 80 12.97 -17.83 30.79
CA ARG A 80 11.95 -18.48 31.63
C ARG A 80 10.62 -17.77 31.45
N TYR A 81 9.54 -18.55 31.45
CA TYR A 81 8.20 -18.02 31.31
C TYR A 81 7.86 -17.11 32.51
N ASN A 82 7.44 -15.88 32.20
CA ASN A 82 6.89 -14.92 33.14
C ASN A 82 5.58 -14.38 32.55
N ARG A 83 4.49 -14.46 33.31
CA ARG A 83 3.15 -14.07 32.84
C ARG A 83 3.09 -12.58 32.45
N ASP A 84 3.56 -11.71 33.34
CA ASP A 84 3.56 -10.25 33.13
C ASP A 84 4.36 -9.84 31.89
N LEU A 85 5.47 -10.55 31.63
CA LEU A 85 6.30 -10.31 30.44
C LEU A 85 5.52 -10.67 29.17
N VAL A 86 4.85 -11.83 29.17
CA VAL A 86 4.04 -12.28 28.04
C VAL A 86 2.87 -11.31 27.78
N GLU A 87 2.16 -10.89 28.81
CA GLU A 87 1.05 -9.93 28.68
C GLU A 87 1.52 -8.60 28.09
N LYS A 88 2.61 -8.03 28.61
CA LYS A 88 3.25 -6.83 28.06
C LYS A 88 3.67 -7.02 26.60
N THR A 89 4.19 -8.19 26.23
CA THR A 89 4.61 -8.45 24.84
C THR A 89 3.44 -8.52 23.87
N ILE A 90 2.29 -9.05 24.27
CA ILE A 90 1.10 -9.12 23.41
C ILE A 90 0.59 -7.71 23.10
N VAL A 91 0.52 -6.85 24.12
CA VAL A 91 0.14 -5.44 23.95
C VAL A 91 1.14 -4.70 23.05
N ALA A 92 2.44 -4.87 23.31
CA ALA A 92 3.49 -4.25 22.50
C ALA A 92 3.43 -4.70 21.02
N MET A 93 3.15 -5.99 20.75
CA MET A 93 3.04 -6.52 19.39
C MET A 93 1.92 -5.86 18.59
N LYS A 94 0.74 -5.65 19.20
CA LYS A 94 -0.38 -4.93 18.57
C LYS A 94 0.04 -3.51 18.19
N ARG A 95 0.62 -2.78 19.14
CA ARG A 95 1.07 -1.40 18.93
C ARG A 95 2.15 -1.28 17.85
N ILE A 96 3.12 -2.20 17.82
CA ILE A 96 4.15 -2.24 16.78
C ILE A 96 3.54 -2.48 15.40
N SER A 97 2.51 -3.33 15.30
CA SER A 97 1.83 -3.63 14.04
C SER A 97 1.13 -2.39 13.45
N GLU A 98 0.47 -1.58 14.29
CA GLU A 98 -0.15 -0.30 13.88
C GLU A 98 0.89 0.71 13.40
N ILE A 99 1.98 0.87 14.14
CA ILE A 99 3.06 1.80 13.79
C ILE A 99 3.66 1.40 12.45
N ARG A 100 3.89 0.10 12.26
CA ARG A 100 4.42 -0.44 11.00
C ARG A 100 3.46 -0.16 9.84
N ALA A 101 2.17 -0.48 9.97
CA ALA A 101 1.17 -0.23 8.93
C ALA A 101 1.11 1.26 8.55
N ARG A 102 1.16 2.14 9.55
CA ARG A 102 1.18 3.59 9.34
C ARG A 102 2.42 4.05 8.59
N ARG A 103 3.61 3.58 8.99
CA ARG A 103 4.89 3.91 8.33
C ARG A 103 4.94 3.37 6.89
N GLU A 104 4.46 2.15 6.66
CA GLU A 104 4.34 1.56 5.32
C GLU A 104 3.41 2.39 4.42
N ARG A 105 2.28 2.89 4.95
CA ARG A 105 1.36 3.78 4.24
C ARG A 105 2.03 5.09 3.86
N VAL A 106 2.77 5.73 4.77
CA VAL A 106 3.52 6.96 4.49
C VAL A 106 4.58 6.73 3.41
N PHE A 107 5.31 5.60 3.48
CA PHE A 107 6.28 5.22 2.45
C PHE A 107 5.63 5.05 1.07
N TYR A 108 4.46 4.40 1.03
CA TYR A 108 3.69 4.26 -0.20
C TYR A 108 3.26 5.63 -0.76
N LYS A 109 2.69 6.51 0.07
CA LYS A 109 2.26 7.86 -0.32
C LYS A 109 3.43 8.67 -0.90
N LYS A 110 4.58 8.67 -0.23
CA LYS A 110 5.80 9.35 -0.71
C LYS A 110 6.28 8.79 -2.05
N ARG A 111 6.23 7.46 -2.23
CA ARG A 111 6.62 6.82 -3.50
C ARG A 111 5.66 7.16 -4.65
N MET A 112 4.37 7.29 -4.37
CA MET A 112 3.35 7.61 -5.37
C MET A 112 3.19 9.12 -5.61
N ALA A 113 3.87 9.96 -4.82
CA ALA A 113 3.87 11.40 -5.00
C ALA A 113 4.36 11.77 -6.43
N GLY A 114 3.70 12.77 -7.02
CA GLY A 114 4.02 13.25 -8.36
C GLY A 114 3.58 12.35 -9.53
N LYS A 115 2.93 11.20 -9.29
CA LYS A 115 2.29 10.40 -10.36
C LYS A 115 1.14 11.18 -10.99
N ARG A 116 0.25 11.75 -10.16
CA ARG A 116 -0.91 12.54 -10.61
C ARG A 116 -0.52 13.73 -11.49
N ALA A 117 0.53 14.47 -11.13
CA ALA A 117 1.02 15.59 -11.93
C ALA A 117 1.54 15.12 -13.30
N ARG A 118 2.26 13.98 -13.34
CA ARG A 118 2.74 13.37 -14.60
C ARG A 118 1.59 12.87 -15.47
N GLU A 119 0.58 12.23 -14.88
CA GLU A 119 -0.62 11.78 -15.58
C GLU A 119 -1.40 12.96 -16.16
N LEU A 120 -1.57 14.06 -15.41
CA LEU A 120 -2.22 15.27 -15.92
C LEU A 120 -1.43 15.90 -17.07
N ALA A 121 -0.10 15.97 -16.97
CA ALA A 121 0.73 16.48 -18.05
C ALA A 121 0.65 15.61 -19.31
N GLN A 122 0.64 14.28 -19.14
CA GLN A 122 0.46 13.33 -20.24
C GLN A 122 -0.93 13.43 -20.86
N ALA A 123 -1.99 13.59 -20.05
CA ALA A 123 -3.35 13.77 -20.53
C ALA A 123 -3.49 15.08 -21.32
N ARG A 124 -2.94 16.19 -20.82
CA ARG A 124 -2.90 17.47 -21.55
C ARG A 124 -2.20 17.34 -22.89
N LYS A 125 -1.04 16.67 -22.92
CA LYS A 125 -0.29 16.40 -24.15
C LYS A 125 -1.11 15.53 -25.12
N LEU A 126 -1.74 14.47 -24.63
CA LEU A 126 -2.57 13.57 -25.42
C LEU A 126 -3.75 14.31 -26.05
N VAL A 127 -4.42 15.19 -25.30
CA VAL A 127 -5.51 16.03 -25.81
C VAL A 127 -5.01 16.99 -26.89
N SER A 128 -3.86 17.64 -26.70
CA SER A 128 -3.29 18.54 -27.72
C SER A 128 -2.90 17.82 -29.02
N GLU A 129 -2.36 16.60 -28.93
CA GLU A 129 -1.96 15.82 -30.11
C GLU A 129 -3.19 15.25 -30.85
N ASN A 130 -4.23 14.90 -30.09
CA ASN A 130 -5.43 14.24 -30.59
C ASN A 130 -6.66 15.15 -30.60
N GLU A 131 -6.47 16.45 -30.78
CA GLU A 131 -7.56 17.43 -30.80
C GLU A 131 -8.61 17.08 -31.87
N HIS A 132 -8.18 16.53 -32.99
CA HIS A 132 -9.03 16.13 -34.12
C HIS A 132 -10.00 14.96 -33.81
N LEU A 133 -9.74 14.16 -32.77
CA LEU A 133 -10.64 13.08 -32.35
C LEU A 133 -11.78 13.60 -31.46
N LEU A 134 -11.69 14.83 -30.97
CA LEU A 134 -12.72 15.42 -30.14
C LEU A 134 -13.91 15.88 -31.00
N PRO A 135 -15.15 15.62 -30.55
CA PRO A 135 -16.32 16.16 -31.22
C PRO A 135 -16.25 17.69 -31.30
N ARG A 136 -16.45 18.24 -32.49
CA ARG A 136 -16.62 19.68 -32.67
C ARG A 136 -17.96 20.11 -32.05
N LEU A 137 -17.89 20.63 -30.83
CA LEU A 137 -19.04 21.22 -30.13
C LEU A 137 -19.47 22.53 -30.80
N ARG A 138 -20.77 22.81 -30.84
CA ARG A 138 -21.27 24.13 -31.28
C ARG A 138 -21.01 25.18 -30.20
N GLY A 139 -20.80 26.43 -30.58
CA GLY A 139 -20.51 27.52 -29.64
C GLY A 139 -21.56 27.73 -28.54
N SER A 140 -22.83 27.44 -28.81
CA SER A 140 -23.93 27.47 -27.83
C SER A 140 -23.82 26.37 -26.77
N GLU A 141 -23.36 25.18 -27.15
CA GLU A 141 -23.15 24.05 -26.24
C GLU A 141 -21.94 24.30 -25.34
N ILE A 142 -20.87 24.89 -25.89
CA ILE A 142 -19.69 25.31 -25.12
C ILE A 142 -20.09 26.35 -24.06
N LYS A 143 -20.95 27.31 -24.42
CA LYS A 143 -21.42 28.34 -23.49
C LYS A 143 -22.26 27.73 -22.35
N ARG A 144 -23.23 26.86 -22.68
CA ARG A 144 -24.03 26.10 -21.69
C ARG A 144 -23.18 25.26 -20.75
N LEU A 145 -22.17 24.57 -21.27
CA LEU A 145 -21.26 23.74 -20.45
C LEU A 145 -20.39 24.60 -19.53
N LYS A 146 -19.94 25.77 -19.98
CA LYS A 146 -19.19 26.72 -19.13
C LYS A 146 -20.06 27.29 -18.01
N GLU A 147 -21.29 27.70 -18.33
CA GLU A 147 -22.27 28.20 -17.36
C GLU A 147 -22.62 27.12 -16.33
N ALA A 148 -22.91 25.89 -16.77
CA ALA A 148 -23.19 24.76 -15.88
C ALA A 148 -22.00 24.39 -14.96
N ASN A 149 -20.76 24.49 -15.46
CA ASN A 149 -19.57 24.27 -14.64
C ASN A 149 -19.33 25.40 -13.62
N ALA A 150 -19.63 26.65 -13.99
CA ALA A 150 -19.55 27.80 -13.09
C ALA A 150 -20.63 27.74 -11.99
N GLU A 151 -21.85 27.35 -12.34
CA GLU A 151 -22.95 27.10 -11.38
C GLU A 151 -22.63 25.95 -10.42
N ALA A 152 -21.94 24.91 -10.90
CA ALA A 152 -21.47 23.80 -10.06
C ALA A 152 -20.27 24.16 -9.16
N GLY A 153 -19.80 25.42 -9.16
CA GLY A 153 -18.68 25.88 -8.34
C GLY A 153 -17.34 25.23 -8.70
N MET A 154 -17.24 24.65 -9.90
CA MET A 154 -15.99 24.11 -10.44
C MET A 154 -15.22 25.24 -11.11
N GLU A 155 -14.70 26.16 -10.31
CA GLU A 155 -13.74 27.14 -10.81
C GLU A 155 -12.52 26.39 -11.35
N VAL A 156 -12.30 26.48 -12.66
CA VAL A 156 -11.05 26.11 -13.27
C VAL A 156 -10.07 27.20 -12.89
N GLU A 157 -9.54 27.11 -11.68
CA GLU A 157 -8.36 27.87 -11.32
C GLU A 157 -7.24 27.44 -12.28
N GLU A 158 -7.01 28.25 -13.31
CA GLU A 158 -5.72 28.36 -14.00
C GLU A 158 -4.68 28.98 -13.05
N GLU A 159 -4.65 28.54 -11.79
CA GLU A 159 -3.54 28.87 -10.91
C GLU A 159 -2.36 27.98 -11.28
N GLU A 160 -1.28 28.64 -11.69
CA GLU A 160 0.05 28.09 -11.82
C GLU A 160 0.32 27.10 -10.69
N LEU A 161 0.52 25.83 -11.02
CA LEU A 161 0.98 24.79 -10.10
C LEU A 161 2.46 25.03 -9.74
N VAL A 162 2.82 26.24 -9.29
CA VAL A 162 3.98 26.43 -8.43
C VAL A 162 3.69 25.61 -7.20
N ALA A 163 4.45 24.54 -7.02
CA ALA A 163 4.32 23.60 -5.93
C ALA A 163 4.40 24.32 -4.57
N LYS A 164 3.28 24.85 -4.07
CA LYS A 164 3.07 25.07 -2.65
C LYS A 164 3.26 23.70 -2.03
N LYS A 165 4.43 23.50 -1.39
CA LYS A 165 4.70 22.35 -0.54
C LYS A 165 3.71 22.42 0.61
N HIS A 166 2.49 21.94 0.40
CA HIS A 166 1.65 21.56 1.50
C HIS A 166 2.43 20.48 2.26
N GLU A 167 2.87 20.81 3.46
CA GLU A 167 3.41 19.83 4.37
C GLU A 167 2.33 18.75 4.54
N ILE A 168 2.57 17.59 3.94
CA ILE A 168 1.69 16.45 4.09
C ILE A 168 1.83 16.04 5.55
N LYS A 169 0.93 16.55 6.42
CA LYS A 169 0.81 16.10 7.79
C LYS A 169 0.64 14.59 7.75
N ALA A 170 1.65 13.86 8.23
CA ALA A 170 1.71 12.41 8.11
C ALA A 170 0.59 11.68 8.88
N PHE A 171 -0.20 12.42 9.67
CA PHE A 171 -1.21 11.94 10.63
C PHE A 171 -2.52 12.74 10.56
N GLY A 172 -2.92 13.26 9.40
CA GLY A 172 -4.25 13.85 9.18
C GLY A 172 -5.17 12.90 8.39
N GLY A 173 -6.43 12.80 8.79
CA GLY A 173 -7.47 12.10 8.04
C GLY A 173 -7.57 12.63 6.60
N GLU A 174 -7.82 11.75 5.64
CA GLU A 174 -7.89 12.12 4.23
C GLU A 174 -9.17 12.93 3.98
N ALA A 175 -9.03 14.12 3.40
CA ALA A 175 -10.18 14.85 2.87
C ALA A 175 -10.79 14.04 1.71
N ARG A 176 -12.03 13.57 1.90
CA ARG A 176 -12.82 12.94 0.83
C ARG A 176 -13.04 13.95 -0.29
N ARG A 177 -12.28 13.83 -1.37
CA ARG A 177 -12.57 14.55 -2.62
C ARG A 177 -13.59 13.75 -3.41
N VAL A 178 -14.82 14.25 -3.42
CA VAL A 178 -15.89 13.77 -4.31
C VAL A 178 -15.40 13.93 -5.75
N LYS A 179 -15.33 12.83 -6.50
CA LYS A 179 -15.02 12.88 -7.93
C LYS A 179 -16.28 13.29 -8.68
N ILE A 180 -16.15 14.22 -9.62
CA ILE A 180 -17.18 14.55 -10.60
C ILE A 180 -17.38 13.31 -11.47
N GLN A 181 -18.57 12.72 -11.44
CA GLN A 181 -18.94 11.60 -12.31
C GLN A 181 -19.36 12.15 -13.68
N VAL A 182 -18.77 11.61 -14.75
CA VAL A 182 -19.32 11.78 -16.11
C VAL A 182 -20.57 10.89 -16.20
N PRO A 183 -21.71 11.35 -16.76
CA PRO A 183 -22.92 10.55 -16.81
C PRO A 183 -22.67 9.27 -17.62
N GLY A 184 -22.68 8.09 -16.95
CA GLY A 184 -22.62 6.78 -17.59
C GLY A 184 -21.44 5.85 -17.21
N GLU A 185 -20.52 6.27 -16.33
CA GLU A 185 -19.39 5.41 -15.92
C GLU A 185 -19.58 4.87 -14.49
N SER A 186 -20.02 3.62 -14.36
CA SER A 186 -19.99 2.90 -13.07
C SER A 186 -18.54 2.53 -12.75
N SER A 187 -17.93 3.25 -11.81
CA SER A 187 -16.68 2.84 -11.19
C SER A 187 -16.98 2.00 -9.95
N ASP A 188 -17.10 0.69 -10.16
CA ASP A 188 -16.96 -0.30 -9.11
C ASP A 188 -15.46 -0.44 -8.79
N ASP A 189 -15.00 0.31 -7.79
CA ASP A 189 -13.72 0.08 -7.13
C ASP A 189 -13.92 0.32 -5.63
N GLY A 190 -14.40 -0.74 -4.97
CA GLY A 190 -14.14 -1.09 -3.57
C GLY A 190 -14.21 0.05 -2.56
N GLU A 191 -15.39 0.25 -1.98
CA GLU A 191 -15.56 0.86 -0.67
C GLU A 191 -14.80 0.01 0.38
N ASP A 192 -13.61 0.46 0.78
CA ASP A 192 -13.05 0.06 2.07
C ASP A 192 -13.81 0.88 3.13
N ASP A 193 -14.88 0.27 3.64
CA ASP A 193 -15.65 0.71 4.81
C ASP A 193 -14.75 0.69 6.05
N ASP A 194 -14.15 1.84 6.36
CA ASP A 194 -13.44 2.08 7.62
C ASP A 194 -14.48 2.30 8.73
N GLY A 195 -15.02 1.21 9.27
CA GLY A 195 -15.76 1.20 10.53
C GLY A 195 -14.90 1.79 11.65
N GLN A 196 -15.25 2.99 12.09
CA GLN A 196 -14.70 3.64 13.27
C GLN A 196 -15.30 2.97 14.51
N ASP A 197 -14.61 1.99 15.08
CA ASP A 197 -14.85 1.62 16.48
C ASP A 197 -14.19 2.70 17.36
N GLU A 198 -14.95 3.74 17.68
CA GLU A 198 -14.69 4.61 18.82
C GLU A 198 -14.86 3.78 20.11
N ILE A 199 -13.78 3.14 20.55
CA ILE A 199 -13.72 2.63 21.93
C ILE A 199 -13.53 3.86 22.82
N ARG A 200 -14.64 4.31 23.43
CA ARG A 200 -14.63 5.24 24.57
C ARG A 200 -13.69 4.67 25.63
N ASP A 201 -12.63 5.41 25.93
CA ASP A 201 -11.82 5.22 27.12
C ASP A 201 -12.71 5.47 28.35
N GLU A 202 -13.39 4.44 28.82
CA GLU A 202 -13.94 4.44 30.18
C GLU A 202 -12.83 4.00 31.13
N GLU A 203 -12.48 4.92 32.03
CA GLU A 203 -11.54 4.77 33.13
C GLU A 203 -11.81 3.45 33.88
N MET A 204 -10.95 2.45 33.67
CA MET A 204 -10.93 1.28 34.55
C MET A 204 -10.06 1.60 35.75
N GLU A 205 -10.72 2.10 36.80
CA GLU A 205 -10.17 2.18 38.15
C GLU A 205 -9.58 0.81 38.53
N VAL A 206 -8.32 0.84 38.92
CA VAL A 206 -7.57 -0.31 39.45
C VAL A 206 -7.99 -0.50 40.91
N TYR A 207 -8.57 -1.65 41.22
CA TYR A 207 -8.51 -2.26 42.55
C TYR A 207 -7.81 -3.62 42.45
#